data_AF-A0A640UIC3-F1
#
_entry.id   AF-A0A640UIC3-F1
#
_cell.length_a   1.000
_cell.length_b   1.000
_cell.length_c   1.000
_cell.angle_alpha   90.00
_cell.angle_beta   90.00
_cell.angle_gamma   90.00
#
_symmetry.space_group_name_H-M   'P 1'
#
loop_
_entity.id
_entity.type
_entity.pdbx_description
1 polymer ?
#
loop_
_entity_poly.entity_id
_entity_poly.type
_entity_poly.pdbx_seq_one_letter_code
_entity_poly.pdbx_strand_id
1 'polypeptide(L)'
;MGGAVAAALLPIVPTPLATVDRPAVPSFVADGTWRAFVPEGRTLVPVPLPDPGRTEALHWQTSAGLGFPLPGGYFNGPYGPDRTGIYGPVPRSTSTLLREVSRTGQIPDISPAQRREARKDLRFWRAGAVVLAPQPGDQALRLTVQRLMGTPGRWIGGVWVWQVHRGTSAGSKAA
;
A
#
# COMPACT_ATOMS: atom_id res chain seq x y z
N MET A 1 11.43 -14.48 -54.02
CA MET A 1 10.34 -14.03 -53.12
C MET A 1 10.41 -14.62 -51.70
N GLY A 2 10.84 -15.87 -51.49
CA GLY A 2 10.84 -16.50 -50.15
C GLY A 2 11.78 -15.88 -49.11
N GLY A 3 12.94 -15.34 -49.50
CA GLY A 3 13.91 -14.78 -48.55
C GLY A 3 13.44 -13.51 -47.83
N ALA A 4 12.69 -12.64 -48.51
CA ALA A 4 12.12 -11.42 -47.90
C ALA A 4 11.01 -11.75 -46.90
N VAL A 5 10.21 -12.78 -47.19
CA VAL A 5 9.17 -13.29 -46.28
C VAL A 5 9.80 -13.91 -45.03
N ALA A 6 10.84 -14.74 -45.19
CA ALA A 6 11.55 -15.32 -44.06
C ALA A 6 12.19 -14.26 -43.15
N ALA A 7 12.80 -13.22 -43.73
CA ALA A 7 13.38 -12.10 -42.97
C ALA A 7 12.30 -11.27 -42.24
N ALA A 8 11.13 -11.07 -42.84
CA ALA A 8 10.01 -10.35 -42.22
C ALA A 8 9.36 -11.13 -41.06
N LEU A 9 9.42 -12.46 -41.07
CA LEU A 9 8.87 -13.32 -40.02
C LEU A 9 9.86 -13.58 -38.87
N LEU A 10 11.15 -13.29 -39.04
CA LEU A 10 12.19 -13.49 -38.04
C LEU A 10 11.88 -12.85 -36.66
N PRO A 11 11.39 -11.59 -36.56
CA PRO A 11 11.02 -10.99 -35.27
C PRO A 11 9.70 -11.51 -34.68
N ILE A 12 8.92 -12.32 -35.41
CA ILE A 12 7.70 -12.98 -34.90
C ILE A 12 8.06 -14.22 -34.07
N VAL A 13 9.26 -14.76 -34.24
CA VAL A 13 9.75 -15.84 -33.37
C VAL A 13 9.72 -15.32 -31.93
N PRO A 14 8.86 -15.85 -31.05
CA PRO A 14 8.64 -15.28 -29.74
C PRO A 14 9.90 -15.46 -28.91
N THR A 15 10.64 -14.38 -28.69
CA THR A 15 11.68 -14.35 -27.66
C THR A 15 10.97 -14.51 -26.32
N PRO A 16 11.26 -15.57 -25.55
CA PRO A 16 10.67 -15.75 -24.23
C PRO A 16 10.96 -14.50 -23.39
N LEU A 17 9.91 -13.83 -22.94
CA LEU A 17 10.07 -12.72 -22.00
C LEU A 17 10.58 -13.30 -20.68
N ALA A 18 11.57 -12.66 -20.09
CA ALA A 18 11.98 -12.99 -18.74
C ALA A 18 10.79 -12.74 -17.80
N THR A 19 10.23 -13.82 -17.24
CA THR A 19 9.16 -13.75 -16.26
C THR A 19 9.74 -13.87 -14.86
N VAL A 20 9.05 -13.26 -13.90
CA VAL A 20 9.29 -13.47 -12.47
C VAL A 20 8.00 -14.02 -11.86
N ASP A 21 8.14 -14.95 -10.91
CA ASP A 21 6.99 -15.41 -10.15
C ASP A 21 6.42 -14.27 -9.32
N ARG A 22 5.10 -14.11 -9.38
CA ARG A 22 4.40 -13.15 -8.54
C ARG A 22 4.44 -13.67 -7.10
N PRO A 23 4.80 -12.83 -6.11
CA PRO A 23 4.71 -13.22 -4.71
C PRO A 23 3.29 -13.67 -4.37
N ALA A 24 3.18 -14.76 -3.61
CA ALA A 24 1.89 -15.24 -3.14
C ALA A 24 1.19 -14.16 -2.30
N VAL A 25 -0.13 -14.10 -2.39
CA VAL A 25 -0.93 -13.22 -1.53
C VAL A 25 -0.79 -13.71 -0.08
N PRO A 26 -0.49 -12.82 0.89
CA PRO A 26 -0.32 -13.26 2.27
C PRO A 26 -1.57 -13.95 2.83
N SER A 27 -1.38 -14.99 3.65
CA SER A 27 -2.46 -15.71 4.35
C SER A 27 -3.41 -14.78 5.11
N PHE A 28 -2.90 -13.67 5.63
CA PHE A 28 -3.73 -12.63 6.24
C PHE A 28 -4.87 -12.15 5.33
N VAL A 29 -4.60 -12.02 4.03
CA VAL A 29 -5.58 -11.66 3.01
C VAL A 29 -6.28 -12.92 2.47
N ALA A 30 -5.51 -13.91 2.02
CA ALA A 30 -6.03 -15.08 1.31
C ALA A 30 -7.03 -15.90 2.14
N ASP A 31 -6.75 -16.09 3.44
CA ASP A 31 -7.59 -16.90 4.33
C ASP A 31 -8.72 -16.08 4.97
N GLY A 32 -8.82 -14.78 4.65
CA GLY A 32 -9.87 -13.92 5.18
C GLY A 32 -9.61 -13.36 6.58
N THR A 33 -8.43 -13.57 7.16
CA THR A 33 -8.04 -13.06 8.50
C THR A 33 -8.23 -11.54 8.61
N TRP A 34 -8.05 -10.80 7.52
CA TRP A 34 -8.24 -9.35 7.44
C TRP A 34 -9.61 -8.86 7.94
N ARG A 35 -10.67 -9.68 7.86
CA ARG A 35 -12.03 -9.32 8.28
C ARG A 35 -12.11 -8.94 9.75
N ALA A 36 -11.26 -9.52 10.60
CA ALA A 36 -11.18 -9.17 12.02
C ALA A 36 -10.55 -7.78 12.28
N PHE A 37 -9.82 -7.24 11.31
CA PHE A 37 -9.07 -5.98 11.44
C PHE A 37 -9.66 -4.84 10.63
N VAL A 38 -10.44 -5.15 9.60
CA VAL A 38 -11.07 -4.18 8.70
C VAL A 38 -12.58 -4.36 8.78
N PRO A 39 -13.25 -3.65 9.71
CA PRO A 39 -14.71 -3.64 9.79
C PRO A 39 -15.34 -3.15 8.48
N GLU A 40 -16.63 -3.43 8.31
CA GLU A 40 -17.37 -2.99 7.15
C GLU A 40 -17.24 -1.47 6.89
N GLY A 41 -17.03 -1.10 5.63
CA GLY A 41 -16.80 0.29 5.22
C GLY A 41 -15.48 0.88 5.71
N ARG A 42 -14.52 0.06 6.15
CA ARG A 42 -13.14 0.47 6.47
C ARG A 42 -12.16 -0.04 5.45
N THR A 43 -11.00 0.60 5.41
CA THR A 43 -9.98 0.40 4.40
C THR A 43 -8.81 -0.39 4.97
N LEU A 44 -8.29 -1.34 4.19
CA LEU A 44 -6.99 -1.94 4.42
C LEU A 44 -5.95 -1.01 3.79
N VAL A 45 -4.97 -0.52 4.54
CA VAL A 45 -3.93 0.40 4.04
C VAL A 45 -2.62 -0.36 3.90
N PRO A 46 -2.20 -0.74 2.68
CA PRO A 46 -0.93 -1.42 2.48
C PRO A 46 0.22 -0.42 2.63
N VAL A 47 1.40 -0.94 2.98
CA VAL A 47 2.62 -0.15 3.14
C VAL A 47 3.73 -0.69 2.23
N PRO A 48 4.31 0.15 1.35
CA PRO A 48 3.81 1.47 0.98
C PRO A 48 2.42 1.37 0.31
N LEU A 49 1.76 2.52 0.14
CA LEU A 49 0.51 2.54 -0.65
C LEU A 49 0.84 2.19 -2.12
N PRO A 50 -0.09 1.55 -2.85
CA PRO A 50 0.15 1.16 -4.22
C PRO A 50 0.23 2.41 -5.10
N ASP A 51 1.12 2.36 -6.08
CA ASP A 51 1.33 3.39 -7.09
C ASP A 51 1.56 2.72 -8.46
N PRO A 52 1.64 3.48 -9.57
CA PRO A 52 1.82 2.90 -10.90
C PRO A 52 3.03 1.97 -11.05
N GLY A 53 4.08 2.17 -10.25
CA GLY A 53 5.27 1.31 -10.26
C GLY A 53 5.20 0.15 -9.26
N ARG A 54 4.22 0.12 -8.35
CA ARG A 54 4.08 -0.86 -7.26
C ARG A 54 2.62 -1.23 -7.06
N THR A 55 2.20 -2.27 -7.77
CA THR A 55 0.79 -2.67 -7.88
C THR A 55 0.48 -3.98 -7.15
N GLU A 56 1.46 -4.59 -6.48
CA GLU A 56 1.36 -5.91 -5.86
C GLU A 56 0.18 -5.99 -4.89
N ALA A 57 0.03 -4.97 -4.04
CA ALA A 57 -1.07 -4.91 -3.08
C ALA A 57 -2.45 -4.73 -3.73
N LEU A 58 -2.55 -4.23 -4.96
CA LEU A 58 -3.83 -4.16 -5.68
C LEU A 58 -4.39 -5.57 -5.97
N HIS A 59 -3.51 -6.55 -6.18
CA HIS A 59 -3.93 -7.93 -6.38
C HIS A 59 -4.64 -8.54 -5.17
N TRP A 60 -4.34 -8.06 -3.96
CA TRP A 60 -4.96 -8.54 -2.73
C TRP A 60 -6.49 -8.34 -2.73
N GLN A 61 -6.99 -7.29 -3.39
CA GLN A 61 -8.44 -7.08 -3.53
C GLN A 61 -9.08 -8.19 -4.35
N THR A 62 -8.42 -8.67 -5.42
CA THR A 62 -8.93 -9.77 -6.23
C THR A 62 -9.02 -11.05 -5.40
N SER A 63 -7.96 -11.41 -4.66
CA SER A 63 -7.97 -12.59 -3.79
C SER A 63 -8.98 -12.48 -2.64
N ALA A 64 -9.25 -11.27 -2.15
CA ALA A 64 -10.24 -11.02 -1.10
C ALA A 64 -11.69 -10.88 -1.63
N GLY A 65 -11.95 -11.09 -2.93
CA GLY A 65 -13.28 -10.92 -3.53
C GLY A 65 -13.80 -9.49 -3.42
N LEU A 66 -12.91 -8.49 -3.52
CA LEU A 66 -13.19 -7.06 -3.35
C LEU A 66 -13.76 -6.70 -1.96
N GLY A 67 -13.50 -7.52 -0.94
CA GLY A 67 -14.09 -7.35 0.40
C GLY A 67 -13.63 -6.11 1.19
N PHE A 68 -12.58 -5.41 0.74
CA PHE A 68 -12.14 -4.15 1.34
C PHE A 68 -11.70 -3.13 0.27
N PRO A 69 -11.81 -1.82 0.57
CA PRO A 69 -11.15 -0.77 -0.20
C PRO A 69 -9.64 -0.75 0.06
N LEU A 70 -8.88 -0.33 -0.96
CA LEU A 70 -7.47 0.07 -0.84
C LEU A 70 -7.31 1.56 -1.20
N PRO A 71 -6.49 2.33 -0.47
CA PRO A 71 -6.10 3.66 -0.90
C PRO A 71 -4.96 3.57 -1.93
N GLY A 72 -4.79 4.60 -2.76
CA GLY A 72 -3.74 4.61 -3.78
C GLY A 72 -4.23 4.05 -5.12
N GLY A 73 -3.32 3.40 -5.85
CA GLY A 73 -3.59 2.78 -7.13
C GLY A 73 -3.26 3.65 -8.33
N TYR A 74 -3.67 3.18 -9.52
CA TYR A 74 -3.44 3.86 -10.78
C TYR A 74 -4.59 4.81 -11.11
N PHE A 75 -4.26 6.07 -11.31
CA PHE A 75 -5.19 7.12 -11.73
C PHE A 75 -4.42 8.12 -12.60
N ASN A 76 -5.04 8.67 -13.64
CA ASN A 76 -4.45 9.79 -14.38
C ASN A 76 -5.37 10.99 -14.22
N GLY A 77 -4.84 12.10 -13.72
CA GLY A 77 -5.65 13.30 -13.55
C GLY A 77 -4.84 14.55 -13.26
N PRO A 78 -5.51 15.71 -13.29
CA PRO A 78 -4.86 16.99 -13.02
C PRO A 78 -4.58 17.16 -11.52
N TYR A 79 -3.47 17.80 -11.19
CA TYR A 79 -3.11 18.20 -9.83
C TYR A 79 -2.57 19.63 -9.79
N GLY A 80 -2.84 20.33 -8.69
CA GLY A 80 -2.41 21.71 -8.47
C GLY A 80 -3.23 22.74 -9.26
N PRO A 81 -2.96 24.03 -9.03
CA PRO A 81 -3.65 25.13 -9.73
C PRO A 81 -3.44 25.08 -11.24
N ASP A 82 -2.26 24.67 -11.69
CA ASP A 82 -1.89 24.59 -13.12
C ASP A 82 -2.39 23.30 -13.81
N ARG A 83 -3.09 22.44 -13.07
CA ARG A 83 -3.69 21.19 -13.58
C ARG A 83 -2.70 20.23 -14.25
N THR A 84 -1.46 20.22 -13.78
CA THR A 84 -0.41 19.32 -14.27
C THR A 84 -0.85 17.86 -14.15
N GLY A 85 -0.65 17.07 -15.21
CA GLY A 85 -0.97 15.65 -15.21
C GLY A 85 -0.11 14.88 -14.20
N ILE A 86 -0.76 14.08 -13.36
CA ILE A 86 -0.10 13.17 -12.42
C ILE A 86 -0.57 11.74 -12.65
N TYR A 87 0.32 10.81 -12.30
CA TYR A 87 0.03 9.38 -12.21
C TYR A 87 -0.17 9.00 -10.74
N GLY A 88 -1.30 8.36 -10.44
CA GLY A 88 -1.78 8.07 -9.09
C GLY A 88 -2.70 9.17 -8.54
N PRO A 89 -3.24 8.97 -7.32
CA PRO A 89 -4.07 9.97 -6.66
C PRO A 89 -3.23 11.17 -6.19
N VAL A 90 -3.91 12.27 -5.85
CA VAL A 90 -3.30 13.44 -5.22
C VAL A 90 -2.43 12.99 -4.03
N PRO A 91 -1.13 13.32 -4.02
CA PRO A 91 -0.22 12.88 -2.96
C PRO A 91 -0.66 13.36 -1.58
N ARG A 92 -0.59 12.46 -0.60
CA ARG A 92 -0.78 12.79 0.82
C ARG A 92 0.53 12.63 1.58
N SER A 93 0.75 13.46 2.60
CA SER A 93 1.99 13.51 3.38
C SER A 93 2.50 12.12 3.81
N THR A 94 1.60 11.28 4.34
CA THR A 94 1.96 9.93 4.80
C THR A 94 2.31 9.00 3.66
N SER A 95 1.58 9.08 2.53
CA SER A 95 1.87 8.27 1.34
C SER A 95 3.22 8.65 0.72
N THR A 96 3.56 9.95 0.70
CA THR A 96 4.84 10.45 0.21
C THR A 96 5.99 10.02 1.11
N LEU A 97 5.83 10.12 2.42
CA LEU A 97 6.82 9.66 3.39
C LEU A 97 7.11 8.17 3.23
N LEU A 98 6.08 7.32 3.19
CA LEU A 98 6.26 5.86 3.10
C LEU A 98 6.86 5.44 1.75
N ARG A 99 6.49 6.12 0.65
CA ARG A 99 7.12 5.90 -0.66
C ARG A 99 8.62 6.23 -0.60
N GLU A 100 8.98 7.35 0.01
CA GLU A 100 10.38 7.77 0.13
C GLU A 100 11.21 6.81 1.00
N VAL A 101 10.65 6.36 2.13
CA VAL A 101 11.28 5.34 2.99
C VAL A 101 11.49 4.05 2.22
N SER A 102 10.49 3.61 1.46
CA SER A 102 10.62 2.39 0.66
C SER A 102 11.61 2.53 -0.50
N ARG A 103 11.83 3.74 -1.01
CA ARG A 103 12.82 4.03 -2.07
C ARG A 103 14.25 4.08 -1.52
N THR A 104 14.43 4.67 -0.34
CA THR A 104 15.75 4.98 0.21
C THR A 104 16.25 4.00 1.26
N GLY A 105 15.34 3.23 1.88
CA GLY A 105 15.63 2.40 3.05
C GLY A 105 15.98 3.20 4.31
N GLN A 106 15.90 4.53 4.28
CA GLN A 106 16.25 5.39 5.40
C GLN A 106 15.10 5.47 6.40
N ILE A 107 15.44 5.42 7.69
CA ILE A 107 14.47 5.54 8.78
C ILE A 107 14.40 7.02 9.21
N PRO A 108 13.32 7.74 8.90
CA PRO A 108 13.19 9.14 9.26
C PRO A 108 12.89 9.30 10.75
N ASP A 109 13.34 10.41 11.32
CA ASP A 109 12.84 10.86 12.60
C ASP A 109 11.43 11.42 12.45
N ILE A 110 10.50 10.85 13.22
CA ILE A 110 9.08 11.16 13.11
C ILE A 110 8.70 12.20 14.17
N SER A 111 8.49 13.42 13.70
CA SER A 111 8.01 14.54 14.50
C SER A 111 6.55 14.39 14.94
N PRO A 112 6.12 15.11 16.00
CA PRO A 112 4.71 15.19 16.37
C PRO A 112 3.79 15.68 15.23
N ALA A 113 4.30 16.54 14.34
CA ALA A 113 3.57 17.03 13.17
C ALA A 113 3.31 15.89 12.17
N GLN A 114 4.33 15.10 11.83
CA GLN A 114 4.16 13.94 10.95
C GLN A 114 3.19 12.91 11.54
N ARG A 115 3.21 12.67 12.86
CA ARG A 115 2.20 11.82 13.51
C ARG A 115 0.77 12.37 13.38
N ARG A 116 0.59 13.69 13.46
CA ARG A 116 -0.72 14.34 13.26
C ARG A 116 -1.20 14.17 11.82
N GLU A 117 -0.32 14.36 10.84
CA GLU A 117 -0.63 14.16 9.42
C GLU A 117 -0.97 12.70 9.12
N ALA A 118 -0.23 11.72 9.67
CA ALA A 118 -0.58 10.31 9.57
C ALA A 118 -1.97 10.00 10.12
N ARG A 119 -2.33 10.55 11.28
CA ARG A 119 -3.69 10.40 11.81
C ARG A 119 -4.76 11.05 10.91
N LYS A 120 -4.47 12.19 10.26
CA LYS A 120 -5.38 12.82 9.30
C LYS A 120 -5.56 11.95 8.06
N ASP A 121 -4.48 11.42 7.51
CA ASP A 121 -4.49 10.58 6.31
C ASP A 121 -5.20 9.24 6.57
N LEU A 122 -4.94 8.58 7.71
CA LEU A 122 -5.67 7.37 8.11
C LEU A 122 -7.17 7.61 8.29
N ARG A 123 -7.58 8.78 8.82
CA ARG A 123 -9.00 9.16 8.88
C ARG A 123 -9.58 9.42 7.50
N PHE A 124 -8.86 10.12 6.63
CA PHE A 124 -9.27 10.38 5.25
C PHE A 124 -9.53 9.08 4.48
N TRP A 125 -8.64 8.10 4.62
CA TRP A 125 -8.81 6.78 4.03
C TRP A 125 -9.82 5.88 4.74
N ARG A 126 -10.40 6.32 5.88
CA ARG A 126 -11.23 5.46 6.76
C ARG A 126 -10.52 4.15 7.11
N ALA A 127 -9.24 4.21 7.44
CA ALA A 127 -8.43 3.03 7.72
C ALA A 127 -9.03 2.18 8.86
N GLY A 128 -9.06 0.86 8.64
CA GLY A 128 -9.31 -0.16 9.67
C GLY A 128 -8.02 -0.84 10.10
N ALA A 129 -7.13 -1.11 9.14
CA ALA A 129 -5.81 -1.68 9.40
C ALA A 129 -4.74 -1.06 8.49
N VAL A 130 -3.52 -1.00 8.97
CA VAL A 130 -2.30 -0.76 8.19
C VAL A 130 -1.54 -2.07 8.10
N VAL A 131 -1.13 -2.47 6.89
CA VAL A 131 -0.56 -3.79 6.62
C VAL A 131 0.74 -3.65 5.82
N LEU A 132 1.80 -4.27 6.31
CA LEU A 132 3.10 -4.32 5.63
C LEU A 132 3.46 -5.78 5.35
N ALA A 133 3.55 -6.13 4.06
CA ALA A 133 4.08 -7.41 3.63
C ALA A 133 5.60 -7.40 3.54
N PRO A 134 6.25 -8.58 3.62
CA PRO A 134 7.69 -8.72 3.39
C PRO A 134 8.09 -8.19 2.03
N GLN A 135 9.12 -7.36 2.03
CA GLN A 135 9.69 -6.76 0.82
C GLN A 135 11.09 -6.24 1.13
N PRO A 136 11.94 -6.01 0.12
CA PRO A 136 13.21 -5.32 0.31
C PRO A 136 13.01 -3.98 1.04
N GLY A 137 13.75 -3.74 2.12
CA GLY A 137 13.66 -2.52 2.92
C GLY A 137 12.46 -2.45 3.88
N ASP A 138 11.74 -3.56 4.10
CA ASP A 138 10.59 -3.62 5.01
C ASP A 138 10.92 -3.22 6.47
N GLN A 139 12.15 -3.42 6.95
CA GLN A 139 12.57 -2.98 8.29
C GLN A 139 12.39 -1.47 8.47
N ALA A 140 12.80 -0.68 7.46
CA ALA A 140 12.69 0.77 7.53
C ALA A 140 11.23 1.21 7.52
N LEU A 141 10.40 0.56 6.69
CA LEU A 141 8.96 0.79 6.65
C LEU A 141 8.29 0.40 7.98
N ARG A 142 8.62 -0.76 8.54
CA ARG A 142 8.07 -1.25 9.81
C ARG A 142 8.36 -0.28 10.95
N LEU A 143 9.61 0.16 11.07
CA LEU A 143 10.02 1.11 12.11
C LEU A 143 9.37 2.48 11.91
N THR A 144 9.24 2.94 10.66
CA THR A 144 8.54 4.18 10.32
C THR A 144 7.06 4.10 10.71
N VAL A 145 6.35 3.04 10.32
CA VAL A 145 4.94 2.83 10.67
C VAL A 145 4.77 2.73 12.18
N GLN A 146 5.63 1.98 12.88
CA GLN A 146 5.63 1.91 14.34
C GLN A 146 5.78 3.30 14.98
N ARG A 147 6.70 4.15 14.47
CA ARG A 147 6.90 5.52 14.95
C ARG A 147 5.71 6.44 14.64
N LEU A 148 5.01 6.24 13.52
CA LEU A 148 3.80 7.00 13.16
C LEU A 148 2.59 6.59 13.99
N MET A 149 2.40 5.28 14.19
CA MET A 149 1.29 4.66 14.92
C MET A 149 1.47 4.74 16.44
N GLY A 150 2.71 4.87 16.93
CA GLY A 150 3.04 4.87 18.35
C GLY A 150 2.91 3.50 19.02
N THR A 151 2.71 2.43 18.25
CA THR A 151 2.52 1.06 18.73
C THR A 151 3.28 0.06 17.85
N PRO A 152 3.80 -1.04 18.41
CA PRO A 152 4.43 -2.09 17.61
C PRO A 152 3.39 -2.79 16.73
N GLY A 153 3.83 -3.25 15.55
CA GLY A 153 3.01 -4.07 14.67
C GLY A 153 2.93 -5.51 15.17
N ARG A 154 1.86 -6.22 14.81
CA ARG A 154 1.68 -7.64 15.07
C ARG A 154 1.98 -8.45 13.81
N TRP A 155 2.76 -9.51 13.92
CA TRP A 155 2.99 -10.43 12.80
C TRP A 155 1.85 -11.46 12.74
N ILE A 156 1.03 -11.41 11.70
CA ILE A 156 -0.17 -12.25 11.54
C ILE A 156 -0.30 -12.63 10.08
N GLY A 157 -0.43 -13.92 9.78
CA GLY A 157 -0.69 -14.40 8.42
C GLY A 157 0.34 -13.93 7.38
N GLY A 158 1.61 -13.82 7.78
CA GLY A 158 2.72 -13.44 6.90
C GLY A 158 2.90 -11.93 6.67
N VAL A 159 2.23 -11.07 7.45
CA VAL A 159 2.35 -9.60 7.35
C VAL A 159 2.46 -8.96 8.73
N TRP A 160 3.03 -7.75 8.78
CA TRP A 160 2.90 -6.86 9.93
C TRP A 160 1.58 -6.09 9.86
N VAL A 161 0.84 -6.05 10.96
CA VAL A 161 -0.49 -5.44 11.06
C VAL A 161 -0.54 -4.45 12.21
N TRP A 162 -1.08 -3.26 11.94
CA TRP A 162 -1.50 -2.29 12.96
C TRP A 162 -2.99 -2.04 12.81
N GLN A 163 -3.75 -2.33 13.86
CA GLN A 163 -5.18 -2.04 13.85
C GLN A 163 -5.40 -0.55 14.17
N VAL A 164 -6.24 0.11 13.38
CA VAL A 164 -6.58 1.52 13.56
C VAL A 164 -7.84 1.59 14.41
N HIS A 165 -7.66 1.72 15.72
CA HIS A 165 -8.78 1.99 16.61
C HIS A 165 -9.26 3.42 16.37
N ARG A 166 -10.58 3.61 16.23
CA ARG A 166 -11.12 4.95 16.49
C ARG A 166 -10.82 5.21 17.95
N GLY A 167 -10.01 6.22 18.24
CA GLY A 167 -9.81 6.66 19.61
C GLY A 167 -11.20 6.88 20.20
N THR A 168 -11.61 6.00 21.12
CA THR A 168 -12.61 6.36 22.09
C THR A 168 -11.97 7.49 22.86
N SER A 169 -12.39 8.73 22.56
CA SER A 169 -12.34 9.79 23.54
C SER A 169 -12.89 9.17 24.83
N ALA A 170 -12.01 8.99 25.82
CA ALA A 170 -12.42 8.63 27.16
C ALA A 170 -13.39 9.74 27.60
N GLY A 171 -14.68 9.46 27.47
CA GLY A 171 -15.71 10.26 28.09
C GLY A 171 -15.49 10.11 29.58
N SER A 172 -15.05 11.19 30.21
CA SER A 172 -15.34 11.43 31.61
C SER A 172 -16.81 11.09 31.85
N LYS A 173 -17.05 10.04 32.62
CA LYS A 173 -18.25 9.95 33.43
C LYS A 173 -17.78 10.02 34.87
N ALA A 174 -18.01 11.19 35.45
CA ALA A 174 -18.18 11.34 36.88
C ALA A 174 -19.27 10.37 37.37
N ALA A 175 -18.96 9.67 38.46
CA ALA A 175 -19.84 9.45 39.60
C ALA A 175 -18.91 9.24 40.81
#